data_AF-A0A962XZ20-F1
#
_entry.id   AF-A0A962XZ20-F1
#
_cell.length_a   1.000
_cell.length_b   1.000
_cell.length_c   1.000
_cell.angle_alpha   90.00
_cell.angle_beta   90.00
_cell.angle_gamma   90.00
#
_symmetry.space_group_name_H-M   'P 1'
#
loop_
_entity.id
_entity.type
_entity.pdbx_description
1 polymer ?
#
loop_
_entity_poly.entity_id
_entity_poly.type
_entity_poly.pdbx_seq_one_letter_code
_entity_poly.pdbx_strand_id
1 'polypeptide(L)'
;PSLNAANGSPRQQRSERREACLDLLGALVHYLDLATLRVGIPQADGTLQGLSLAFLAEKAGLGRRRAERACRDLRRAGLVTVYPRAQSTGDERYRGLPAIRGVPVALFQVFGLSKWLQHERDKAVKRHRRHRRRQDAAATAAEQGRRALNGDAARQRAEAATPVAPAEAAIDTARRDTAHAALGALLGQLRGRPPD
;
A
#
# COMPACT_ATOMS: atom_id res chain seq x y z
N PRO A 1 22.23 -24.59 -19.10
CA PRO A 1 21.03 -25.01 -19.87
C PRO A 1 20.68 -23.97 -20.94
N SER A 2 20.80 -24.31 -22.23
CA SER A 2 20.52 -23.37 -23.31
C SER A 2 19.01 -23.08 -23.42
N LEU A 3 18.64 -21.85 -23.81
CA LEU A 3 17.24 -21.49 -24.10
C LEU A 3 16.60 -22.40 -25.18
N ASN A 4 17.41 -23.09 -25.99
CA ASN A 4 16.96 -24.11 -26.93
C ASN A 4 16.23 -25.27 -26.23
N ALA A 5 16.77 -25.78 -25.12
CA ALA A 5 16.14 -26.87 -24.36
C ALA A 5 14.76 -26.46 -23.81
N ALA A 6 14.61 -25.20 -23.38
CA ALA A 6 13.34 -24.67 -22.89
C ALA A 6 12.29 -24.45 -23.99
N ASN A 7 12.70 -24.37 -25.25
CA ASN A 7 11.82 -24.15 -26.39
C ASN A 7 11.14 -25.43 -26.92
N GLY A 8 11.60 -26.61 -26.51
CA GLY A 8 11.04 -27.90 -26.95
C GLY A 8 11.19 -28.15 -28.44
N SER A 9 12.18 -27.53 -29.09
CA SER A 9 12.46 -27.69 -30.51
C SER A 9 13.85 -28.28 -30.71
N PRO A 10 14.03 -29.25 -31.63
CA PRO A 10 15.35 -29.71 -32.03
C PRO A 10 16.12 -28.66 -32.85
N ARG A 11 15.43 -27.62 -33.34
CA ARG A 11 16.04 -26.55 -34.12
C ARG A 11 16.69 -25.50 -33.22
N GLN A 12 17.82 -24.98 -33.66
CA GLN A 12 18.50 -23.87 -32.98
C GLN A 12 17.60 -22.63 -32.94
N GLN A 13 17.49 -22.02 -31.76
CA GLN A 13 16.80 -20.76 -31.60
C GLN A 13 17.56 -19.63 -32.29
N ARG A 14 16.84 -18.80 -33.03
CA ARG A 14 17.38 -17.59 -33.67
C ARG A 14 17.98 -16.63 -32.64
N SER A 15 19.04 -15.92 -33.01
CA SER A 15 19.72 -14.93 -32.16
C SER A 15 18.76 -13.86 -31.64
N GLU A 16 17.92 -13.30 -32.52
CA GLU A 16 16.90 -12.27 -32.21
C GLU A 16 15.97 -12.65 -31.04
N ARG A 17 15.68 -13.94 -30.86
CA ARG A 17 14.80 -14.43 -29.80
C ARG A 17 15.56 -14.63 -28.50
N ARG A 18 16.85 -14.98 -28.58
CA ARG A 18 17.76 -15.05 -27.43
C ARG A 18 18.04 -13.65 -26.89
N GLU A 19 18.30 -12.70 -27.79
CA GLU A 19 18.46 -11.27 -27.47
C GLU A 19 17.22 -10.74 -26.74
N ALA A 20 16.01 -10.98 -27.25
CA ALA A 20 14.78 -10.57 -26.56
C ALA A 20 14.62 -11.17 -25.15
N CYS A 21 15.17 -12.36 -24.89
CA CYS A 21 15.19 -12.92 -23.54
C CYS A 21 16.17 -12.17 -22.63
N LEU A 22 17.34 -11.79 -23.15
CA LEU A 22 18.35 -11.01 -22.44
C LEU A 22 17.85 -9.59 -22.15
N ASP A 23 17.24 -8.93 -23.13
CA ASP A 23 16.69 -7.57 -22.96
C ASP A 23 15.62 -7.53 -21.87
N LEU A 24 14.68 -8.48 -21.92
CA LEU A 24 13.64 -8.59 -20.90
C LEU A 24 14.22 -8.98 -19.53
N LEU A 25 15.20 -9.88 -19.49
CA LEU A 25 15.88 -10.24 -18.24
C LEU A 25 16.62 -9.04 -17.64
N GLY A 26 17.27 -8.23 -18.48
CA GLY A 26 17.91 -6.97 -18.06
C GLY A 26 16.91 -6.02 -17.42
N ALA A 27 15.76 -5.81 -18.05
CA ALA A 27 14.67 -4.99 -17.48
C ALA A 27 14.16 -5.57 -16.14
N LEU A 28 13.99 -6.89 -16.02
CA LEU A 28 13.59 -7.53 -14.78
C LEU A 28 14.62 -7.34 -13.66
N VAL A 29 15.91 -7.50 -13.96
CA VAL A 29 17.02 -7.32 -13.01
C VAL A 29 17.14 -5.86 -12.58
N HIS A 30 16.89 -4.90 -13.47
CA HIS A 30 16.90 -3.47 -13.15
C HIS A 30 15.87 -3.11 -12.07
N TYR A 31 14.69 -3.73 -12.10
CA TYR A 31 13.62 -3.54 -11.11
C TYR A 31 13.58 -4.62 -10.02
N LEU A 32 14.69 -5.33 -9.79
CA LEU A 32 14.78 -6.39 -8.80
C LEU A 32 15.02 -5.80 -7.39
N ASP A 33 14.09 -6.03 -6.47
CA ASP A 33 14.37 -5.83 -5.06
C ASP A 33 15.25 -6.98 -4.56
N LEU A 34 16.50 -6.67 -4.23
CA LEU A 34 17.47 -7.69 -3.80
C LEU A 34 17.06 -8.36 -2.49
N ALA A 35 16.37 -7.66 -1.58
CA ALA A 35 15.98 -8.25 -0.30
C ALA A 35 15.01 -9.43 -0.48
N THR A 36 14.05 -9.32 -1.41
CA THR A 36 13.02 -10.34 -1.65
C THR A 36 13.22 -11.14 -2.94
N LEU A 37 14.12 -10.70 -3.81
CA LEU A 37 14.28 -11.15 -5.21
C LEU A 37 13.00 -11.08 -6.04
N ARG A 38 12.11 -10.16 -5.68
CA ARG A 38 10.89 -9.87 -6.45
C ARG A 38 11.11 -8.64 -7.30
N VAL A 39 10.49 -8.64 -8.47
CA VAL A 39 10.53 -7.53 -9.41
C VAL A 39 9.36 -6.59 -9.14
N GLY A 40 9.67 -5.33 -8.86
CA GLY A 40 8.65 -4.34 -8.55
C GLY A 40 9.21 -3.05 -7.97
N ILE A 41 8.31 -2.10 -7.72
CA ILE A 41 8.64 -0.82 -7.12
C ILE A 41 8.18 -0.83 -5.67
N PRO A 42 9.07 -0.62 -4.68
CA PRO A 42 8.70 -0.56 -3.28
C PRO A 42 7.79 0.65 -3.04
N GLN A 43 6.70 0.43 -2.32
CA GLN A 43 5.72 1.44 -1.97
C GLN A 43 5.91 1.93 -0.54
N ALA A 44 5.33 3.10 -0.23
CA ALA A 44 5.43 3.71 1.10
C ALA A 44 4.82 2.84 2.21
N ASP A 45 3.80 2.05 1.90
CA ASP A 45 3.14 1.10 2.80
C ASP A 45 3.97 -0.20 3.03
N GLY A 46 5.18 -0.27 2.47
CA GLY A 46 6.05 -1.44 2.55
C GLY A 46 5.69 -2.57 1.59
N THR A 47 4.64 -2.42 0.77
CA THR A 47 4.33 -3.38 -0.28
C THR A 47 5.23 -3.21 -1.49
N LEU A 48 5.28 -4.24 -2.34
CA LEU A 48 5.99 -4.17 -3.61
C LEU A 48 4.96 -4.14 -4.74
N GLN A 49 4.90 -3.03 -5.46
CA GLN A 49 4.03 -2.89 -6.62
C GLN A 49 4.60 -3.70 -7.78
N GLY A 50 3.86 -4.72 -8.22
CA GLY A 50 4.22 -5.53 -9.38
C GLY A 50 4.18 -4.72 -10.67
N LEU A 51 5.11 -5.00 -11.59
CA LEU A 51 5.18 -4.33 -12.89
C LEU A 51 4.36 -5.07 -13.95
N SER A 52 3.66 -4.32 -14.80
CA SER A 52 2.95 -4.91 -15.94
C SER A 52 3.94 -5.43 -16.98
N LEU A 53 3.54 -6.43 -17.77
CA LEU A 53 4.40 -6.90 -18.85
C LEU A 53 4.58 -5.82 -19.94
N ALA A 54 3.58 -4.96 -20.14
CA ALA A 54 3.66 -3.86 -21.09
C ALA A 54 4.74 -2.85 -20.67
N PHE A 55 4.79 -2.48 -19.39
CA PHE A 55 5.83 -1.61 -18.84
C PHE A 55 7.22 -2.23 -19.00
N LEU A 56 7.37 -3.52 -18.67
CA LEU A 56 8.64 -4.22 -18.84
C LEU A 56 9.05 -4.34 -20.31
N ALA A 57 8.10 -4.51 -21.23
CA ALA A 57 8.35 -4.55 -22.66
C ALA A 57 8.90 -3.20 -23.16
N GLU A 58 8.30 -2.09 -22.72
CA GLU A 58 8.79 -0.74 -23.02
C GLU A 58 10.22 -0.55 -22.52
N LYS A 59 10.51 -0.91 -21.25
CA LYS A 59 11.86 -0.78 -20.68
C LYS A 59 12.89 -1.70 -21.31
N ALA A 60 12.46 -2.81 -21.89
CA ALA A 60 13.32 -3.72 -22.65
C ALA A 60 13.46 -3.32 -24.13
N GLY A 61 12.76 -2.30 -24.62
CA GLY A 61 12.76 -1.95 -26.05
C GLY A 61 12.09 -3.02 -26.94
N LEU A 62 11.17 -3.81 -26.38
CA LEU A 62 10.53 -4.93 -27.06
C LEU A 62 9.06 -4.63 -27.39
N GLY A 63 8.62 -5.05 -28.58
CA GLY A 63 7.19 -5.15 -28.87
C GLY A 63 6.49 -6.16 -27.95
N ARG A 64 5.22 -5.90 -27.61
CA ARG A 64 4.43 -6.70 -26.64
C ARG A 64 4.49 -8.21 -26.88
N ARG A 65 4.30 -8.67 -28.12
CA ARG A 65 4.33 -10.11 -28.46
C ARG A 65 5.73 -10.73 -28.27
N ARG A 66 6.80 -9.96 -28.52
CA ARG A 66 8.18 -10.41 -28.26
C ARG A 66 8.43 -10.53 -26.76
N ALA A 67 7.99 -9.55 -25.97
CA ALA A 67 8.08 -9.62 -24.51
C ALA A 67 7.27 -10.78 -23.90
N GLU A 68 6.04 -11.04 -24.40
CA GLU A 68 5.24 -12.21 -24.00
C GLU A 68 5.97 -13.54 -24.26
N ARG A 69 6.60 -13.66 -25.42
CA ARG A 69 7.37 -14.85 -25.81
C ARG A 69 8.64 -14.99 -24.97
N ALA A 70 9.40 -13.92 -24.81
CA ALA A 70 10.61 -13.90 -23.98
C ALA A 70 10.27 -14.26 -22.52
N CYS A 71 9.21 -13.69 -21.96
CA CYS A 71 8.77 -14.00 -20.59
C CYS A 71 8.40 -15.49 -20.45
N ARG A 72 7.76 -16.08 -21.46
CA ARG A 72 7.45 -17.52 -21.49
C ARG A 72 8.72 -18.36 -21.52
N ASP A 73 9.69 -17.98 -22.34
CA ASP A 73 10.96 -18.71 -22.49
C ASP A 73 11.78 -18.65 -21.19
N LEU A 74 11.89 -17.46 -20.58
CA LEU A 74 12.54 -17.26 -19.28
C LEU A 74 11.86 -18.08 -18.17
N ARG A 75 10.52 -18.12 -18.14
CA ARG A 75 9.77 -18.94 -17.18
C ARG A 75 10.02 -20.42 -17.37
N ARG A 76 9.99 -20.92 -18.62
CA ARG A 76 10.27 -22.32 -18.93
C ARG A 76 11.70 -22.73 -18.60
N ALA A 77 12.65 -21.82 -18.78
CA ALA A 77 14.05 -22.02 -18.40
C ALA A 77 14.29 -21.97 -16.89
N GLY A 78 13.26 -21.69 -16.08
CA GLY A 78 13.39 -21.53 -14.63
C GLY A 78 14.18 -20.30 -14.22
N LEU A 79 14.33 -19.31 -15.10
CA LEU A 79 15.06 -18.06 -14.83
C LEU A 79 14.15 -16.98 -14.22
N VAL A 80 12.83 -17.14 -14.32
CA VAL A 80 11.83 -16.22 -13.77
C VAL A 80 10.65 -17.00 -13.23
N THR A 81 10.23 -16.71 -12.00
CA THR A 81 8.96 -17.18 -11.44
C THR A 81 7.88 -16.13 -11.68
N VAL A 82 6.66 -16.54 -12.04
CA VAL A 82 5.54 -15.63 -12.29
C VAL A 82 4.33 -16.08 -11.49
N TYR A 83 3.82 -15.19 -10.64
CA TYR A 83 2.61 -15.40 -9.85
C TYR A 83 1.51 -14.43 -10.33
N PRO A 84 0.53 -14.92 -11.11
CA PRO A 84 -0.61 -14.12 -11.55
C PRO A 84 -1.38 -13.56 -10.35
N ARG A 85 -1.95 -12.37 -10.51
CA ARG A 85 -2.82 -11.76 -9.50
C ARG A 85 -4.13 -11.31 -10.12
N ALA A 86 -5.21 -11.52 -9.38
CA ALA A 86 -6.52 -11.00 -9.70
C ALA A 86 -7.18 -10.48 -8.42
N GLN A 87 -8.07 -9.51 -8.57
CA GLN A 87 -8.89 -8.96 -7.50
C GLN A 87 -10.35 -9.09 -7.89
N SER A 88 -11.19 -9.58 -6.97
CA SER A 88 -12.65 -9.57 -7.17
C SER A 88 -13.16 -8.14 -7.08
N THR A 89 -14.05 -7.77 -8.00
CA THR A 89 -14.63 -6.43 -8.11
C THR A 89 -16.08 -6.40 -7.59
N GLY A 90 -16.56 -7.52 -7.01
CA GLY A 90 -17.99 -7.76 -6.80
C GLY A 90 -18.65 -8.30 -8.07
N ASP A 91 -19.86 -8.85 -7.93
CA ASP A 91 -20.69 -9.39 -9.02
C ASP A 91 -19.98 -10.41 -9.92
N GLU A 92 -19.23 -11.34 -9.32
CA GLU A 92 -18.46 -12.40 -10.02
C GLU A 92 -17.41 -11.88 -11.02
N ARG A 93 -17.12 -10.57 -11.04
CA ARG A 93 -16.14 -9.97 -11.95
C ARG A 93 -14.75 -9.93 -11.32
N TYR A 94 -13.75 -10.33 -12.09
CA TYR A 94 -12.34 -10.29 -11.69
C TYR A 94 -11.56 -9.27 -12.51
N ARG A 95 -10.76 -8.45 -11.83
CA ARG A 95 -9.78 -7.55 -12.42
C ARG A 95 -8.39 -8.18 -12.34
N GLY A 96 -7.75 -8.34 -13.49
CA GLY A 96 -6.35 -8.77 -13.55
C GLY A 96 -5.41 -7.68 -13.00
N LEU A 97 -4.54 -8.06 -12.08
CA LEU A 97 -3.48 -7.21 -11.55
C LEU A 97 -2.13 -7.60 -12.16
N PRO A 98 -1.13 -6.69 -12.16
CA PRO A 98 0.22 -7.04 -12.54
C PRO A 98 0.74 -8.25 -11.76
N ALA A 99 1.24 -9.25 -12.49
CA ALA A 99 1.80 -10.45 -11.88
C ALA A 99 3.05 -10.11 -11.04
N ILE A 100 3.21 -10.79 -9.91
CA ILE A 100 4.46 -10.73 -9.14
C ILE A 100 5.45 -11.63 -9.86
N ARG A 101 6.60 -11.06 -10.21
CA ARG A 101 7.70 -11.81 -10.83
C ARG A 101 8.86 -11.90 -9.85
N GLY A 102 9.59 -13.00 -9.90
CA GLY A 102 10.76 -13.22 -9.07
C GLY A 102 11.90 -13.79 -9.88
N VAL A 103 13.12 -13.48 -9.46
CA VAL A 103 14.35 -14.03 -10.04
C VAL A 103 14.92 -15.04 -9.04
N PRO A 104 15.11 -16.31 -9.42
CA PRO A 104 15.61 -17.32 -8.51
C PRO A 104 17.10 -17.10 -8.20
N VAL A 105 17.51 -17.47 -7.00
CA VAL A 105 18.92 -17.44 -6.56
C VAL A 105 19.82 -18.24 -7.52
N ALA A 106 19.28 -19.32 -8.10
CA ALA A 106 19.97 -20.16 -9.06
C ALA A 106 20.51 -19.38 -10.28
N LEU A 107 19.85 -18.29 -10.71
CA LEU A 107 20.35 -17.45 -11.79
C LEU A 107 21.75 -16.93 -11.45
N PHE A 108 21.93 -16.38 -10.26
CA PHE A 108 23.20 -15.82 -9.80
C PHE A 108 24.24 -16.91 -9.53
N GLN A 109 23.80 -18.08 -9.05
CA GLN A 109 24.69 -19.23 -8.85
C GLN A 109 25.34 -19.70 -10.17
N VAL A 110 24.57 -19.77 -11.26
CA VAL A 110 25.07 -20.16 -12.58
C VAL A 110 26.17 -19.21 -13.08
N PHE A 111 26.14 -17.94 -12.67
CA PHE A 111 27.17 -16.95 -13.01
C PHE A 111 28.29 -16.83 -11.96
N GLY A 112 28.33 -17.70 -10.94
CA GLY A 112 29.34 -17.62 -9.88
C GLY A 112 29.15 -16.43 -8.91
N LEU A 113 27.98 -15.78 -8.94
CA LEU A 113 27.69 -14.56 -8.17
C LEU A 113 27.02 -14.83 -6.82
N SER A 114 27.03 -16.07 -6.31
CA SER A 114 26.29 -16.43 -5.09
C SER A 114 26.72 -15.64 -3.86
N LYS A 115 28.04 -15.52 -3.64
CA LYS A 115 28.60 -14.76 -2.50
C LYS A 115 28.28 -13.27 -2.63
N TRP A 116 28.38 -12.72 -3.84
CA TRP A 116 28.03 -11.33 -4.12
C TRP A 116 26.54 -11.08 -3.86
N LEU A 117 25.68 -11.96 -4.36
CA LEU A 117 24.24 -11.87 -4.13
C LEU A 117 23.96 -11.84 -2.63
N GLN A 118 24.53 -12.78 -1.86
CA GLN A 118 24.33 -12.81 -0.40
C GLN A 118 24.74 -11.49 0.26
N HIS A 119 25.91 -10.95 -0.10
CA HIS A 119 26.40 -9.68 0.42
C HIS A 119 25.43 -8.52 0.12
N GLU A 120 25.01 -8.37 -1.13
CA GLU A 120 24.10 -7.30 -1.54
C GLU A 120 22.68 -7.49 -0.96
N ARG A 121 22.24 -8.73 -0.75
CA ARG A 121 21.01 -9.03 -0.03
C ARG A 121 21.07 -8.60 1.42
N ASP A 122 22.14 -8.92 2.14
CA ASP A 122 22.31 -8.54 3.54
C ASP A 122 22.32 -7.01 3.69
N LYS A 123 22.99 -6.32 2.77
CA LYS A 123 23.00 -4.87 2.66
C LYS A 123 21.61 -4.29 2.39
N ALA A 124 20.85 -4.87 1.46
CA ALA A 124 19.48 -4.46 1.18
C ALA A 124 18.54 -4.68 2.38
N VAL A 125 18.62 -5.82 3.06
CA VAL A 125 17.85 -6.11 4.28
C VAL A 125 18.16 -5.12 5.39
N LYS A 126 19.44 -4.81 5.61
CA LYS A 126 19.86 -3.77 6.59
C LYS A 126 19.28 -2.40 6.22
N ARG A 127 19.28 -2.03 4.94
CA ARG A 127 18.68 -0.78 4.45
C ARG A 127 17.18 -0.73 4.75
N HIS A 128 16.44 -1.78 4.43
CA HIS A 128 15.00 -1.88 4.71
C HIS A 128 14.70 -1.80 6.19
N ARG A 129 15.46 -2.51 7.04
CA ARG A 129 15.33 -2.42 8.51
C ARG A 129 15.56 -1.00 9.03
N ARG A 130 16.58 -0.30 8.52
CA ARG A 130 16.86 1.09 8.92
C ARG A 130 15.75 2.04 8.46
N HIS A 131 15.24 1.85 7.24
CA HIS A 131 14.14 2.66 6.72
C HIS A 131 12.88 2.48 7.55
N ARG A 132 12.48 1.23 7.82
CA ARG A 132 11.32 0.92 8.67
C ARG A 132 11.46 1.50 10.07
N ARG A 133 12.61 1.31 10.74
CA ARG A 133 12.86 1.91 12.07
C ARG A 133 12.69 3.44 12.08
N ARG A 134 13.10 4.12 11.01
CA ARG A 134 12.92 5.58 10.89
C ARG A 134 11.45 5.95 10.71
N GLN A 135 10.71 5.20 9.90
CA GLN A 135 9.27 5.40 9.74
C GLN A 135 8.52 5.15 11.06
N ASP A 136 8.85 4.07 11.78
CA ASP A 136 8.25 3.73 13.07
C ASP A 136 8.53 4.82 14.12
N ALA A 137 9.78 5.32 14.18
CA ALA A 137 10.16 6.41 15.08
C ALA A 137 9.42 7.72 14.74
N ALA A 138 9.31 8.07 13.45
CA ALA A 138 8.57 9.24 13.01
C ALA A 138 7.06 9.14 13.31
N ALA A 139 6.46 7.97 13.09
CA ALA A 139 5.07 7.71 13.42
C ALA A 139 4.81 7.82 14.93
N THR A 140 5.73 7.29 15.74
CA THR A 140 5.66 7.38 17.21
C THR A 140 5.75 8.85 17.69
N ALA A 141 6.69 9.62 17.15
CA ALA A 141 6.82 11.04 17.47
C ALA A 141 5.58 11.84 17.07
N ALA A 142 4.99 11.56 15.90
CA ALA A 142 3.76 12.19 15.44
C ALA A 142 2.54 11.82 16.30
N GLU A 143 2.46 10.58 16.79
CA GLU A 143 1.43 10.16 17.76
C GLU A 143 1.61 10.88 19.10
N GLN A 144 2.83 10.96 19.63
CA GLN A 144 3.12 11.70 20.86
C GLN A 144 2.76 13.18 20.74
N GLY A 145 3.12 13.83 19.63
CA GLY A 145 2.74 15.22 19.34
C GLY A 145 1.22 15.41 19.27
N ARG A 146 0.50 14.53 18.57
CA ARG A 146 -0.98 14.57 18.53
C ARG A 146 -1.60 14.42 19.91
N ARG A 147 -1.09 13.52 20.75
CA ARG A 147 -1.55 13.36 22.14
C ARG A 147 -1.30 14.59 22.99
N ALA A 148 -0.13 15.21 22.87
CA ALA A 148 0.20 16.43 23.59
C ALA A 148 -0.76 17.57 23.21
N LEU A 149 -0.94 17.82 21.92
CA LEU A 149 -1.86 18.84 21.41
C LEU A 149 -3.32 18.59 21.84
N ASN A 150 -3.77 17.33 21.83
CA ASN A 150 -5.10 16.97 22.31
C ASN A 150 -5.25 17.20 23.82
N GLY A 151 -4.20 16.93 24.60
CA GLY A 151 -4.16 17.21 26.04
C GLY A 151 -4.21 18.71 26.33
N ASP A 152 -3.44 19.51 25.59
CA ASP A 152 -3.43 20.97 25.73
C ASP A 152 -4.78 21.58 25.33
N ALA A 153 -5.38 21.11 24.23
CA ALA A 153 -6.72 21.52 23.82
C ALA A 153 -7.79 21.13 24.86
N ALA A 154 -7.67 19.95 25.49
CA ALA A 154 -8.58 19.55 26.55
C ALA A 154 -8.45 20.43 27.80
N ARG A 155 -7.21 20.80 28.18
CA ARG A 155 -6.94 21.74 29.27
C ARG A 155 -7.54 23.12 28.97
N GLN A 156 -7.28 23.67 27.78
CA GLN A 156 -7.84 24.96 27.36
C GLN A 156 -9.38 24.95 27.38
N ARG A 157 -10.02 23.85 26.96
CA ARG A 157 -11.49 23.71 27.07
C ARG A 157 -11.98 23.64 28.51
N ALA A 158 -11.24 22.96 29.39
CA ALA A 158 -11.59 22.90 30.82
C ALA A 158 -11.40 24.26 31.52
N GLU A 159 -10.36 25.01 31.16
CA GLU A 159 -10.11 26.37 31.66
C GLU A 159 -11.12 27.38 31.11
N ALA A 160 -11.53 27.26 29.85
CA ALA A 160 -12.61 28.06 29.27
C ALA A 160 -14.00 27.67 29.80
N ALA A 161 -14.15 26.43 30.27
CA ALA A 161 -15.31 25.97 31.04
C ALA A 161 -15.15 26.34 32.52
N THR A 162 -14.86 27.62 32.79
CA THR A 162 -15.02 28.18 34.13
C THR A 162 -16.45 27.86 34.60
N PRO A 163 -16.66 27.27 35.79
CA PRO A 163 -18.01 27.06 36.29
C PRO A 163 -18.68 28.44 36.40
N VAL A 164 -19.78 28.62 35.68
CA VAL A 164 -20.67 29.77 35.85
C VAL A 164 -20.91 29.92 37.35
N ALA A 165 -20.56 31.09 37.91
CA ALA A 165 -20.64 31.32 39.34
C ALA A 165 -22.04 30.92 39.84
N PRO A 166 -22.17 30.31 41.03
CA PRO A 166 -23.43 29.71 41.49
C PRO A 166 -24.63 30.67 41.47
N ALA A 167 -24.37 31.98 41.54
CA ALA A 167 -25.39 33.02 41.42
C ALA A 167 -26.01 33.12 40.01
N GLU A 168 -25.23 33.01 38.93
CA GLU A 168 -25.74 33.09 37.56
C GLU A 168 -26.51 31.83 37.16
N ALA A 169 -26.04 30.66 37.58
CA ALA A 169 -26.75 29.39 37.38
C ALA A 169 -28.10 29.37 38.11
N ALA A 170 -28.17 29.91 39.34
CA ALA A 170 -29.41 30.04 40.10
C ALA A 170 -30.41 31.01 39.44
N ILE A 171 -29.92 32.12 38.88
CA ILE A 171 -30.76 33.09 38.16
C ILE A 171 -31.32 32.48 36.87
N ASP A 172 -30.54 31.69 36.14
CA ASP A 172 -30.98 31.06 34.89
C ASP A 172 -31.99 29.93 35.14
N THR A 173 -31.82 29.16 36.22
CA THR A 173 -32.83 28.17 36.67
C THR A 173 -34.12 28.86 37.10
N ALA A 174 -34.05 29.95 37.88
CA ALA A 174 -35.24 30.72 38.28
C ALA A 174 -35.98 31.33 37.07
N ARG A 175 -35.26 31.74 36.02
CA ARG A 175 -35.84 32.21 34.75
C ARG A 175 -36.53 31.09 33.95
N ARG A 176 -35.97 29.89 33.95
CA ARG A 176 -36.62 28.71 33.32
C ARG A 176 -37.87 28.28 34.07
N ASP A 177 -37.84 28.28 35.39
CA ASP A 177 -38.99 27.89 36.21
C ASP A 177 -40.15 28.88 36.06
N THR A 178 -39.85 30.18 36.01
CA THR A 178 -40.86 31.22 35.74
C THR A 178 -41.43 31.13 34.33
N ALA A 179 -40.61 30.83 33.32
CA ALA A 179 -41.10 30.58 31.97
C ALA A 179 -42.00 29.34 31.88
N HIS A 180 -41.63 28.24 32.55
CA HIS A 180 -42.45 27.03 32.63
C HIS A 180 -43.79 27.27 33.35
N ALA A 181 -43.78 28.03 34.44
CA ALA A 181 -44.99 28.41 35.16
C ALA A 181 -45.93 29.27 34.29
N ALA A 182 -45.38 30.24 33.55
CA ALA A 182 -46.14 31.09 32.64
C ALA A 182 -46.77 30.27 31.49
N LEU A 183 -46.03 29.31 30.94
CA LEU A 183 -46.52 28.43 29.87
C LEU A 183 -47.61 27.47 30.38
N GLY A 184 -47.46 26.96 31.61
CA GLY A 184 -48.50 26.18 32.30
C GLY A 184 -49.77 26.98 32.55
N ALA A 185 -49.66 28.24 32.96
CA ALA A 185 -50.80 29.15 33.14
C ALA A 185 -51.53 29.44 31.82
N LEU A 186 -50.78 29.67 30.73
CA LEU A 186 -51.34 29.89 29.39
C LEU A 186 -52.07 28.64 28.87
N LEU A 187 -51.50 27.45 29.06
CA LEU A 187 -52.16 26.18 28.71
C LEU A 187 -53.40 25.90 29.56
N GLY A 188 -53.41 26.34 30.83
CA GLY A 188 -54.59 26.29 31.70
C GLY A 188 -55.73 27.17 31.19
N GLN A 189 -55.42 28.38 30.71
CA GLN A 189 -56.40 29.29 30.10
C GLN A 189 -56.98 28.73 28.79
N LEU A 190 -56.18 28.01 28.00
CA LEU A 190 -56.63 27.38 26.76
C LEU A 190 -57.48 26.12 27.00
N ARG A 191 -57.30 25.40 28.11
CA ARG A 191 -58.14 24.25 28.50
C ARG A 191 -59.51 24.65 29.07
N GLY A 192 -59.71 25.90 29.45
CA GLY A 192 -60.98 26.41 30.00
C GLY A 192 -61.93 27.04 28.97
N ARG A 193 -61.55 27.11 27.69
CA ARG A 193 -62.40 27.66 26.63
C ARG A 193 -63.20 26.53 25.97
N PRO A 194 -64.53 26.49 26.11
CA PRO A 194 -65.32 25.50 25.39
C PRO A 194 -65.22 25.77 23.88
N PRO A 195 -65.25 24.73 23.03
CA PRO A 195 -65.32 24.92 21.59
C PRO A 195 -66.70 25.48 21.23
N ASP A 196 -66.71 26.55 20.42
CA ASP A 196 -67.91 27.03 19.73
C ASP A 196 -68.31 26.08 18.59
#